data_AF-A0A931RG49-F1
#
_entry.id   AF-A0A931RG49-F1
#
_cell.length_a   1.000
_cell.length_b   1.000
_cell.length_c   1.000
_cell.angle_alpha   90.00
_cell.angle_beta   90.00
_cell.angle_gamma   90.00
#
_symmetry.space_group_name_H-M   'P 1'
#
loop_
_entity.id
_entity.type
_entity.pdbx_description
1 polymer ?
#
loop_
_entity_poly.entity_id
_entity_poly.type
_entity_poly.pdbx_seq_one_letter_code
_entity_poly.pdbx_strand_id
1 'polypeptide(L)' 'MAKDTVAEIKERLSIQDIISPYVKLKRAGKSLVGLCPFHKEKTGSFHVSNERWSWHCFGCGEGGDGFSFNTFCQAR' A
#
# COMPACT_ATOMS: atom_id res chain seq x y z
N MET A 1 20.54 -5.94 26.43
CA MET A 1 19.66 -4.97 25.73
C MET A 1 18.99 -5.69 24.58
N ALA A 2 17.72 -6.07 24.75
CA ALA A 2 16.95 -6.61 23.63
C ALA A 2 16.67 -5.44 22.68
N LYS A 3 17.24 -5.50 21.47
CA LYS A 3 16.91 -4.53 20.41
C LYS A 3 15.40 -4.57 20.25
N ASP A 4 14.76 -3.41 20.35
CA ASP A 4 13.36 -3.25 20.00
C ASP A 4 13.26 -3.35 18.48
N THR A 5 13.37 -4.59 17.98
CA THR A 5 13.34 -4.92 16.55
C THR A 5 12.04 -4.41 15.93
N VAL A 6 10.98 -4.32 16.73
CA VAL A 6 9.67 -3.85 16.32
C VAL A 6 9.67 -2.35 15.99
N ALA A 7 10.35 -1.50 16.76
CA ALA A 7 10.48 -0.07 16.46
C ALA A 7 11.32 0.18 15.21
N GLU A 8 12.42 -0.57 15.02
CA GLU A 8 13.29 -0.43 13.85
C GLU A 8 12.60 -0.92 12.55
N ILE A 9 11.73 -1.94 12.67
CA ILE A 9 10.85 -2.38 11.58
C ILE A 9 9.82 -1.30 11.24
N LYS A 10 9.19 -0.67 12.26
CA LYS A 10 8.19 0.39 12.06
C LYS A 10 8.74 1.65 11.39
N GLU A 11 9.98 2.04 11.68
CA GLU A 11 10.58 3.25 11.12
C GLU A 11 11.01 3.08 9.64
N ARG A 12 11.25 1.84 9.20
CA ARG A 12 11.73 1.52 7.84
C ARG A 12 10.63 0.99 6.91
N LEU A 13 9.45 0.71 7.45
CA LEU A 13 8.31 0.18 6.71
C LEU A 13 7.75 1.25 5.77
N SER A 14 8.10 1.15 4.49
CA SER A 14 7.44 1.95 3.45
C SER A 14 6.02 1.42 3.21
N ILE A 15 5.08 2.30 2.86
CA ILE A 15 3.74 1.91 2.41
C ILE A 15 3.76 0.86 1.29
N GLN A 16 4.78 0.91 0.41
CA GLN A 16 5.02 -0.11 -0.60
C GLN A 16 5.19 -1.50 0.00
N ASP A 17 5.93 -1.64 1.10
CA ASP A 17 6.23 -2.94 1.72
C ASP A 17 4.96 -3.59 2.28
N ILE A 18 4.07 -2.76 2.83
CA ILE A 18 2.74 -3.18 3.31
C ILE A 18 1.86 -3.68 2.16
N ILE A 19 1.90 -3.02 1.00
CA ILE A 19 0.98 -3.29 -0.11
C ILE A 19 1.54 -4.34 -1.10
N SER A 20 2.85 -4.38 -1.30
CA SER A 20 3.53 -5.26 -2.26
C SER A 20 3.23 -6.76 -2.11
N PRO A 21 2.95 -7.33 -0.92
CA PRO A 21 2.53 -8.73 -0.81
C PRO A 21 1.10 -8.98 -1.30
N TYR A 22 0.22 -7.98 -1.26
CA TYR A 22 -1.19 -8.11 -1.67
C TYR A 22 -1.40 -7.75 -3.14
N VAL A 23 -0.62 -6.80 -3.65
CA VAL A 23 -0.78 -6.24 -4.99
C VAL A 23 0.56 -6.24 -5.73
N LYS A 24 0.54 -6.69 -6.99
CA LYS A 24 1.66 -6.47 -7.90
C LYS A 24 1.71 -5.00 -8.32
N LEU A 25 2.53 -4.24 -7.61
CA LEU A 25 2.83 -2.84 -7.89
C LEU A 25 3.92 -2.73 -8.96
N LYS A 26 3.73 -1.83 -9.93
CA LYS A 26 4.72 -1.37 -10.90
C LYS A 26 5.08 0.06 -10.59
N ARG A 27 6.37 0.40 -10.66
CA ARG A 27 6.84 1.76 -10.43
C ARG A 27 6.48 2.65 -11.63
N ALA A 28 5.76 3.74 -11.39
CA ALA A 28 5.35 4.72 -12.38
C ALA A 28 5.85 6.11 -11.93
N GLY A 29 7.15 6.36 -12.17
CA GLY A 29 7.83 7.56 -11.69
C GLY A 29 8.01 7.55 -10.16
N LYS A 30 7.43 8.55 -9.49
CA LYS A 30 7.47 8.71 -8.02
C LYS A 30 6.38 7.92 -7.28
N SER A 31 5.35 7.48 -7.99
CA SER A 31 4.27 6.67 -7.45
C SER A 31 4.39 5.23 -7.97
N LEU A 32 3.70 4.30 -7.31
CA LEU A 32 3.52 2.93 -7.78
C LEU A 32 2.09 2.77 -8.27
N VAL A 33 1.90 1.98 -9.32
CA VAL A 33 0.60 1.66 -9.91
C VAL A 33 0.41 0.15 -9.91
N GLY A 34 -0.76 -0.33 -9.54
CA GLY A 34 -1.11 -1.74 -9.51
C GLY A 34 -2.57 -2.01 -9.84
N LEU A 35 -2.94 -3.28 -9.77
CA LEU A 35 -4.34 -3.72 -9.80
C LEU A 35 -4.93 -3.61 -8.40
N CYS A 36 -6.17 -3.16 -8.27
CA CYS A 36 -6.83 -3.15 -6.97
C CYS A 36 -7.07 -4.59 -6.47
N PRO A 37 -6.76 -4.91 -5.19
CA PRO A 37 -7.07 -6.23 -4.63
C PRO A 37 -8.54 -6.35 -4.20
N PHE A 38 -9.22 -5.21 -3.97
CA PHE A 38 -10.60 -5.16 -3.48
C PHE A 38 -11.65 -5.24 -4.59
N HIS A 39 -11.25 -4.96 -5.82
CA HIS A 39 -12.11 -4.89 -6.98
C HIS A 39 -11.43 -5.55 -8.18
N LYS A 40 -12.17 -6.41 -8.88
CA LYS A 40 -11.66 -7.17 -10.02
C LYS A 40 -11.66 -6.32 -11.30
N GLU A 41 -10.67 -5.44 -11.43
CA GLU A 41 -10.43 -4.65 -12.64
C GLU A 41 -9.40 -5.27 -13.60
N LYS A 42 -9.51 -4.90 -14.88
CA LYS A 42 -8.53 -5.25 -15.92
C LYS A 42 -7.43 -4.20 -16.08
N THR A 43 -7.66 -2.98 -15.62
CA THR A 43 -6.74 -1.85 -15.75
C THR A 43 -6.09 -1.58 -14.39
N GLY A 44 -4.83 -1.13 -14.35
CA GLY A 44 -4.19 -0.79 -13.09
C GLY A 44 -4.62 0.59 -12.59
N SER A 45 -5.73 0.70 -11.85
CA SER A 45 -6.23 1.98 -11.32
C SER A 45 -5.81 2.25 -9.87
N PHE A 46 -4.98 1.39 -9.28
CA PHE A 46 -4.51 1.52 -7.90
C PHE A 46 -3.18 2.29 -7.88
N HIS A 47 -3.13 3.45 -7.24
CA HIS A 47 -1.96 4.32 -7.13
C HIS A 47 -1.48 4.39 -5.69
N VAL A 48 -0.17 4.29 -5.48
CA VAL A 48 0.51 4.42 -4.17
C VAL A 48 1.58 5.47 -4.28
N SER A 49 1.61 6.39 -3.33
CA SER A 49 2.65 7.40 -3.21
C SER A 49 3.46 7.14 -1.95
N ASN A 50 4.70 6.64 -2.11
CA ASN A 50 5.59 6.43 -0.97
C ASN A 50 5.96 7.75 -0.27
N GLU A 51 6.13 8.84 -1.03
CA GLU A 51 6.44 10.17 -0.47
C GLU A 51 5.30 10.72 0.40
N ARG A 52 4.05 10.44 0.04
CA ARG A 52 2.86 10.90 0.78
C ARG A 52 2.33 9.87 1.77
N TRP A 53 2.95 8.69 1.83
CA TRP A 53 2.47 7.52 2.56
C TRP A 53 0.96 7.27 2.36
N SER A 54 0.48 7.39 1.12
CA SER A 54 -0.94 7.25 0.82
C SER A 54 -1.16 6.42 -0.43
N TRP A 55 -2.35 5.83 -0.51
CA TRP A 55 -2.81 5.05 -1.64
C TRP A 55 -4.23 5.47 -2.03
N HIS A 56 -4.54 5.32 -3.31
CA HIS A 56 -5.84 5.64 -3.86
C HIS A 56 -6.13 4.75 -5.06
N CYS A 57 -7.32 4.17 -5.07
CA CYS A 57 -7.86 3.35 -6.14
C CYS A 57 -8.90 4.17 -6.92
N PHE A 58 -8.57 4.55 -8.14
CA PHE A 58 -9.50 5.30 -9.00
C PHE A 58 -10.65 4.44 -9.55
N GLY A 59 -10.52 3.11 -9.51
CA GLY A 59 -11.58 2.19 -9.96
C GLY A 59 -12.69 1.98 -8.94
N CYS A 60 -12.36 2.06 -7.65
CA CYS A 60 -13.25 1.75 -6.54
C CYS A 60 -13.54 2.96 -5.64
N GLY A 61 -12.77 4.04 -5.77
CA GLY A 61 -12.88 5.24 -4.93
C GLY A 61 -12.27 5.08 -3.54
N GLU A 62 -11.71 3.91 -3.25
CA GLU A 62 -11.08 3.60 -1.97
C GLU A 62 -9.71 4.27 -1.89
N GLY A 63 -9.37 4.82 -0.75
CA GLY A 63 -8.08 5.43 -0.54
C GLY A 63 -7.84 5.75 0.93
N GLY A 64 -6.59 6.01 1.25
CA GLY A 64 -6.17 6.34 2.61
C GLY A 64 -4.68 6.15 2.78
N ASP A 65 -4.27 5.90 4.01
CA ASP A 65 -2.87 5.73 4.38
C ASP A 65 -2.48 4.25 4.39
N GLY A 66 -1.19 3.96 4.49
CA GLY A 66 -0.68 2.58 4.58
C GLY A 66 -1.24 1.80 5.77
N PHE A 67 -1.56 2.48 6.88
CA PHE A 67 -2.24 1.87 8.02
C PHE A 67 -3.71 1.54 7.71
N SER A 68 -4.41 2.46 7.06
CA SER A 68 -5.78 2.23 6.61
C SER A 68 -5.85 1.05 5.63
N PHE A 69 -4.85 0.89 4.75
CA PHE A 69 -4.74 -0.30 3.90
C PHE A 69 -4.61 -1.59 4.73
N ASN A 70 -3.70 -1.62 5.70
CA ASN A 70 -3.47 -2.80 6.53
C ASN A 70 -4.71 -3.20 7.34
N THR A 71 -5.40 -2.22 7.94
CA THR A 71 -6.66 -2.46 8.66
C THR A 71 -7.74 -2.94 7.71
N PHE A 72 -7.88 -2.32 6.53
CA PHE A 72 -8.90 -2.67 5.56
C PHE A 72 -8.70 -4.06 4.96
N CYS A 73 -7.44 -4.46 4.72
CA CYS A 73 -7.09 -5.77 4.19
C CYS A 73 -7.17 -6.91 5.23
N GLN A 74 -7.13 -6.60 6.53
CA GLN A 74 -7.30 -7.60 7.61
C GLN A 74 -8.74 -7.73 8.10
N ALA A 75 -9.62 -6.76 7.79
CA ALA A 75 -11.02 -6.76 8.20
C ALA A 75 -11.95 -7.52 7.24
N ARG A 76 -11.42 -8.10 6.15
CA ARG A 76 -12.13 -8.91 5.16
C ARG A 76 -11.25 -10.07 4.70
#